data_AF-F8LBX0-F1
#
_entry.id   AF-F8LBX0-F1
#
_cell.length_a   1.000
_cell.length_b   1.000
_cell.length_c   1.000
_cell.angle_alpha   90.00
_cell.angle_beta   90.00
_cell.angle_gamma   90.00
#
_symmetry.space_group_name_H-M   'P 1'
#
loop_
_entity.id
_entity.type
_entity.pdbx_description
1 polymer ?
#
loop_
_entity_poly.entity_id
_entity_poly.type
_entity_poly.pdbx_seq_one_letter_code
_entity_poly.pdbx_strand_id
1 'polypeptide(L)'
;MKFTLLPFCLFVFAMLPATSILEEAPPLTINLFCELNNHGLSADAAVLDEALTAQGCRVRRVDRKDREVLCADINIFCEKMYAEHFKKAKKNWLIPNPEWFFNQSLKDLNRIDLILCRTKEVERIFNELGMRTYFLGFTSLDCFRSDAIKKADQYLHLAGNSPLKGTAAIVKTWKANKNFPLLVVISKRTPPASITSNIKWKGRYVEREELLDDLNESLVHLCLSETEGFGHYISEAMSCGSIVVTTDAPPMNEFIEDSRFLVPYQSVKAEGLATLYRVSSRSIEEKIREIAELSSDELKAAGEANRQRYLEMKKNLKRISGC
;
A
#
# COMPACT_ATOMS: atom_id res chain seq x y z
N MET A 1 16.84 13.83 31.20
CA MET A 1 18.08 14.47 30.71
C MET A 1 18.08 14.43 29.20
N LYS A 2 17.90 15.60 28.57
CA LYS A 2 17.99 15.79 27.11
C LYS A 2 19.46 15.84 26.73
N PHE A 3 19.93 14.98 25.84
CA PHE A 3 21.21 15.16 25.16
C PHE A 3 20.95 15.75 23.78
N THR A 4 21.25 17.03 23.64
CA THR A 4 21.31 17.77 22.39
C THR A 4 22.58 17.36 21.66
N LEU A 5 22.45 16.74 20.48
CA LEU A 5 23.58 16.59 19.55
C LEU A 5 23.85 17.95 18.91
N LEU A 6 25.06 18.46 19.13
CA LEU A 6 25.62 19.63 18.45
C LEU A 6 26.06 19.21 17.03
N PRO A 7 25.75 19.97 15.97
CA PRO A 7 26.16 19.62 14.61
C PRO A 7 27.64 19.97 14.38
N PHE A 8 28.43 18.98 14.00
CA PHE A 8 29.84 19.06 13.62
C PHE A 8 30.01 19.69 12.22
N CYS A 9 29.54 20.92 12.02
CA CYS A 9 29.62 21.63 10.72
C CYS A 9 30.44 22.93 10.75
N LEU A 10 31.19 23.21 11.82
CA LEU A 10 31.97 24.45 11.93
C LEU A 10 33.37 24.15 12.45
N PHE A 11 34.28 23.65 11.61
CA PHE A 11 35.72 23.89 11.80
C PHE A 11 36.63 23.59 10.58
N VAL A 12 36.16 23.74 9.33
CA VAL A 12 37.04 23.72 8.14
C VAL A 12 36.63 24.77 7.09
N PHE A 13 36.39 26.02 7.53
CA PHE A 13 36.02 27.12 6.61
C PHE A 13 36.83 28.41 6.80
N ALA A 14 38.04 28.31 7.35
CA ALA A 14 39.02 29.39 7.31
C ALA A 14 40.32 28.82 6.74
N MET A 15 40.84 29.43 5.67
CA MET A 15 42.07 29.10 4.92
C MET A 15 41.90 28.40 3.54
N LEU A 16 40.92 28.82 2.72
CA LEU A 16 41.05 28.65 1.26
C LEU A 16 40.65 29.94 0.53
N PRO A 17 41.35 30.33 -0.55
CA PRO A 17 41.07 31.55 -1.28
C PRO A 17 39.71 31.45 -1.97
N ALA A 18 39.01 32.58 -2.07
CA ALA A 18 37.72 32.73 -2.71
C ALA A 18 37.80 32.50 -4.23
N THR A 19 37.84 31.23 -4.66
CA THR A 19 37.44 30.79 -6.00
C THR A 19 37.04 29.32 -5.95
N SER A 20 35.77 29.06 -5.70
CA SER A 20 35.10 27.89 -6.25
C SER A 20 33.61 28.21 -6.32
N ILE A 21 33.09 28.32 -7.54
CA ILE A 21 31.70 28.01 -7.80
C ILE A 21 31.50 26.62 -7.20
N LEU A 22 30.71 26.51 -6.13
CA LEU A 22 30.26 25.21 -5.64
C LEU A 22 29.40 24.65 -6.75
N GLU A 23 29.99 23.88 -7.67
CA GLU A 23 29.20 23.03 -8.55
C GLU A 23 28.45 22.06 -7.62
N GLU A 24 27.14 22.28 -7.48
CA GLU A 24 26.28 21.31 -6.81
C GLU A 24 26.50 19.96 -7.51
N ALA A 25 26.79 18.93 -6.71
CA ALA A 25 26.98 17.59 -7.24
C ALA A 25 25.78 17.21 -8.11
N PRO A 26 26.00 16.53 -9.26
CA PRO A 26 24.90 16.20 -10.16
C PRO A 26 23.85 15.37 -9.42
N PRO A 27 22.56 15.56 -9.74
CA PRO A 27 21.47 14.88 -9.05
C PRO A 27 21.62 13.37 -9.22
N LEU A 28 21.35 12.63 -8.13
CA LEU A 28 21.34 11.17 -8.14
C LEU A 28 20.36 10.67 -9.21
N THR A 29 20.82 9.79 -10.09
CA THR A 29 19.99 9.22 -11.14
C THR A 29 19.39 7.89 -10.71
N ILE A 30 18.08 7.72 -10.88
CA ILE A 30 17.34 6.53 -10.46
C ILE A 30 16.57 5.97 -11.65
N ASN A 31 16.73 4.68 -11.91
CA ASN A 31 15.79 3.92 -12.74
C ASN A 31 14.76 3.25 -11.82
N LEU A 32 13.49 3.62 -11.95
CA LEU A 32 12.38 3.07 -11.19
C LEU A 32 11.61 2.07 -12.05
N PHE A 33 11.86 0.78 -11.85
CA PHE A 33 11.22 -0.31 -12.58
C PHE A 33 9.91 -0.70 -11.91
N CYS A 34 8.79 -0.23 -12.44
CA CYS A 34 7.46 -0.60 -11.98
C CYS A 34 6.61 -0.96 -13.22
N GLU A 35 5.76 -1.99 -13.13
CA GLU A 35 4.83 -2.31 -14.22
C GLU A 35 3.69 -1.27 -14.26
N LEU A 36 3.58 -0.51 -15.36
CA LEU A 36 2.60 0.59 -15.48
C LEU A 36 1.24 0.05 -15.96
N ASN A 37 0.53 -0.61 -15.04
CA ASN A 37 -0.70 -1.35 -15.32
C ASN A 37 -2.01 -0.65 -14.88
N ASN A 38 -1.96 0.64 -14.49
CA ASN A 38 -3.08 1.40 -13.92
C ASN A 38 -3.70 0.76 -12.66
N HIS A 39 -2.90 -0.03 -11.93
CA HIS A 39 -3.26 -0.64 -10.65
C HIS A 39 -2.22 -0.23 -9.57
N GLY A 40 -2.04 -1.08 -8.55
CA GLY A 40 -1.16 -0.78 -7.41
C GLY A 40 0.27 -0.38 -7.82
N LEU A 41 0.87 -1.05 -8.80
CA LEU A 41 2.24 -0.75 -9.23
C LEU A 41 2.37 0.62 -9.92
N SER A 42 1.32 1.09 -10.59
CA SER A 42 1.29 2.48 -11.10
C SER A 42 1.16 3.50 -9.97
N ALA A 43 0.46 3.16 -8.88
CA ALA A 43 0.38 4.00 -7.69
C ALA A 43 1.72 4.02 -6.93
N ASP A 44 2.38 2.87 -6.76
CA ASP A 44 3.74 2.76 -6.22
C ASP A 44 4.69 3.69 -7.00
N ALA A 45 4.69 3.58 -8.33
CA ALA A 45 5.55 4.39 -9.19
C ALA A 45 5.31 5.89 -9.01
N ALA A 46 4.04 6.31 -8.93
CA ALA A 46 3.68 7.71 -8.76
C ALA A 46 4.13 8.28 -7.42
N VAL A 47 3.89 7.53 -6.33
CA VAL A 47 4.27 7.94 -4.97
C VAL A 47 5.78 8.02 -4.83
N LEU A 48 6.51 7.02 -5.34
CA LEU A 48 7.98 7.00 -5.27
C LEU A 48 8.60 8.09 -6.12
N ASP A 49 8.10 8.32 -7.33
CA ASP A 49 8.61 9.37 -8.20
C ASP A 49 8.40 10.76 -7.58
N GLU A 50 7.21 11.07 -7.06
CA GLU A 50 6.96 12.33 -6.34
C GLU A 50 7.94 12.48 -5.17
N ALA A 51 8.07 11.44 -4.33
CA ALA A 51 8.91 11.48 -3.14
C ALA A 51 10.40 11.64 -3.46
N LEU A 52 10.91 10.94 -4.48
CA LEU A 52 12.33 10.99 -4.88
C LEU A 52 12.66 12.30 -5.63
N THR A 53 11.77 12.75 -6.52
CA THR A 53 11.95 14.00 -7.27
C THR A 53 11.92 15.21 -6.33
N ALA A 54 11.08 15.18 -5.28
CA ALA A 54 11.08 16.22 -4.25
C ALA A 54 12.41 16.35 -3.48
N GLN A 55 13.30 15.37 -3.61
CA GLN A 55 14.63 15.34 -2.99
C GLN A 55 15.75 15.64 -3.99
N GLY A 56 15.40 16.14 -5.18
CA GLY A 56 16.35 16.46 -6.22
C GLY A 56 16.89 15.24 -6.99
N CYS A 57 16.34 14.03 -6.79
CA CYS A 57 16.72 12.89 -7.62
C CYS A 57 16.17 13.05 -9.04
N ARG A 58 16.93 12.60 -10.03
CA ARG A 58 16.45 12.45 -11.41
C ARG A 58 15.88 11.04 -11.59
N VAL A 59 14.57 10.91 -11.50
CA VAL A 59 13.86 9.64 -11.65
C VAL A 59 13.53 9.37 -13.12
N ARG A 60 13.80 8.16 -13.57
CA ARG A 60 13.32 7.61 -14.84
C ARG A 60 12.45 6.41 -14.55
N ARG A 61 11.16 6.51 -14.85
CA ARG A 61 10.26 5.36 -14.79
C ARG A 61 10.58 4.43 -15.96
N VAL A 62 10.74 3.15 -15.67
CA VAL A 62 11.06 2.12 -16.66
C VAL A 62 9.98 1.04 -16.61
N ASP A 63 9.31 0.81 -17.72
CA ASP A 63 8.37 -0.30 -17.89
C ASP A 63 9.09 -1.52 -18.48
N ARG A 64 8.58 -2.73 -18.23
CA ARG A 64 9.14 -3.98 -18.78
C ARG A 64 9.22 -4.00 -20.32
N LYS A 65 8.44 -3.16 -21.00
CA LYS A 65 8.41 -3.07 -22.46
C LYS A 65 9.50 -2.15 -23.02
N ASP A 66 10.18 -1.39 -22.17
CA ASP A 66 11.21 -0.45 -22.61
C ASP A 66 12.44 -1.21 -23.11
N ARG A 67 12.82 -0.94 -24.36
CA ARG A 67 13.92 -1.64 -25.05
C ARG A 67 15.28 -1.07 -24.69
N GLU A 68 15.34 0.20 -24.29
CA GLU A 68 16.58 0.91 -23.98
C GLU A 68 16.54 1.49 -22.57
N VAL A 69 17.31 0.89 -21.67
CA VAL A 69 17.47 1.37 -20.30
C VAL A 69 18.83 2.03 -20.15
N LEU A 70 18.81 3.32 -19.79
CA LEU A 70 20.01 4.12 -19.51
C LEU A 70 20.66 3.72 -18.17
N CYS A 71 21.96 3.97 -18.05
CA CYS A 71 22.65 3.76 -16.78
C CYS A 71 22.20 4.77 -15.71
N ALA A 72 22.12 4.32 -14.47
CA ALA A 72 21.74 5.10 -13.30
C ALA A 72 22.75 4.90 -12.15
N ASP A 73 22.62 5.68 -11.10
CA ASP A 73 23.30 5.39 -9.84
C ASP A 73 22.58 4.25 -9.11
N ILE A 74 21.25 4.25 -9.13
CA ILE A 74 20.40 3.27 -8.46
C ILE A 74 19.33 2.72 -9.41
N ASN A 75 19.14 1.41 -9.41
CA ASN A 75 17.92 0.77 -9.88
C ASN A 75 17.02 0.46 -8.69
N ILE A 76 15.74 0.84 -8.73
CA ILE A 76 14.72 0.42 -7.77
C ILE A 76 13.72 -0.47 -8.52
N PHE A 77 13.62 -1.72 -8.11
CA PHE A 77 12.68 -2.70 -8.66
C PHE A 77 11.41 -2.77 -7.81
N CYS A 78 10.24 -2.54 -8.40
CA CYS A 78 8.94 -2.67 -7.74
C CYS A 78 8.33 -4.04 -8.10
N GLU A 79 8.05 -4.86 -7.10
CA GLU A 79 7.55 -6.23 -7.19
C GLU A 79 8.50 -7.22 -7.89
N LYS A 80 8.92 -6.96 -9.14
CA LYS A 80 9.70 -7.87 -9.99
C LYS A 80 11.11 -7.36 -10.25
N MET A 81 12.09 -8.24 -10.10
CA MET A 81 13.47 -8.05 -10.54
C MET A 81 13.62 -8.34 -12.04
N TYR A 82 14.45 -7.54 -12.72
CA TYR A 82 14.82 -7.74 -14.13
C TYR A 82 16.33 -7.93 -14.22
N ALA A 83 16.78 -9.19 -14.25
CA ALA A 83 18.18 -9.57 -14.11
C ALA A 83 19.09 -8.97 -15.22
N GLU A 84 18.54 -8.79 -16.42
CA GLU A 84 19.19 -8.13 -17.55
C GLU A 84 19.59 -6.68 -17.25
N HIS A 85 18.97 -6.04 -16.27
CA HIS A 85 19.19 -4.64 -15.92
C HIS A 85 20.06 -4.43 -14.68
N PHE A 86 20.48 -5.48 -13.97
CA PHE A 86 21.32 -5.34 -12.76
C PHE A 86 22.65 -4.62 -12.98
N LYS A 87 23.17 -4.65 -14.22
CA LYS A 87 24.41 -3.94 -14.60
C LYS A 87 24.17 -2.48 -15.02
N LYS A 88 22.91 -2.04 -15.07
CA LYS A 88 22.54 -0.65 -15.46
C LYS A 88 22.58 0.32 -14.28
N ALA A 89 22.95 -0.11 -13.08
CA ALA A 89 23.20 0.77 -11.96
C ALA A 89 24.34 0.28 -11.07
N LYS A 90 24.85 1.19 -10.23
CA LYS A 90 25.87 0.89 -9.21
C LYS A 90 25.25 0.14 -8.03
N LYS A 91 23.97 0.42 -7.73
CA LYS A 91 23.18 -0.20 -6.67
C LYS A 91 21.84 -0.69 -7.20
N ASN A 92 21.37 -1.83 -6.71
CA ASN A 92 20.07 -2.39 -7.02
C ASN A 92 19.26 -2.56 -5.74
N TRP A 93 18.11 -1.91 -5.66
CA TRP A 93 17.18 -1.98 -4.54
C TRP A 93 15.87 -2.65 -4.97
N LEU A 94 15.18 -3.31 -4.04
CA LEU A 94 13.92 -4.00 -4.30
C LEU A 94 12.84 -3.55 -3.32
N ILE A 95 11.67 -3.19 -3.84
CA ILE A 95 10.41 -3.04 -3.10
C ILE A 95 9.56 -4.28 -3.45
N PRO A 96 9.58 -5.34 -2.62
CA PRO A 96 8.94 -6.60 -2.99
C PRO A 96 7.43 -6.61 -2.67
N ASN A 97 6.71 -7.49 -3.38
CA ASN A 97 5.44 -8.08 -2.95
C ASN A 97 5.72 -9.56 -2.64
N PRO A 98 5.88 -9.97 -1.37
CA PRO A 98 6.31 -11.32 -1.02
C PRO A 98 5.36 -12.43 -1.54
N GLU A 99 4.07 -12.12 -1.67
CA GLU A 99 3.04 -13.03 -2.16
C GLU A 99 3.19 -13.38 -3.64
N TRP A 100 3.88 -12.54 -4.42
CA TRP A 100 4.16 -12.77 -5.84
C TRP A 100 5.57 -13.34 -6.09
N PHE A 101 6.29 -13.71 -5.03
CA PHE A 101 7.67 -14.22 -5.10
C PHE A 101 7.76 -15.71 -5.47
N PHE A 102 6.85 -16.22 -6.31
CA PHE A 102 6.94 -17.57 -6.90
C PHE A 102 7.49 -17.54 -8.33
N ASN A 103 7.44 -16.38 -8.99
CA ASN A 103 7.95 -16.17 -10.34
C ASN A 103 9.34 -15.53 -10.35
N GLN A 104 10.02 -15.48 -9.21
CA GLN A 104 11.31 -14.81 -9.05
C GLN A 104 12.38 -15.76 -8.54
N SER A 105 13.59 -15.56 -9.03
CA SER A 105 14.75 -16.34 -8.62
C SER A 105 15.28 -15.82 -7.28
N LEU A 106 15.26 -16.67 -6.25
CA LEU A 106 15.93 -16.37 -4.97
C LEU A 106 17.43 -16.09 -5.17
N LYS A 107 18.06 -16.66 -6.21
CA LYS A 107 19.47 -16.40 -6.52
C LYS A 107 19.71 -14.96 -6.97
N ASP A 108 18.70 -14.32 -7.55
CA ASP A 108 18.81 -12.94 -8.02
C ASP A 108 18.85 -11.95 -6.85
N LEU A 109 18.37 -12.35 -5.66
CA LEU A 109 18.52 -11.55 -4.45
C LEU A 109 19.98 -11.26 -4.10
N ASN A 110 20.94 -12.13 -4.51
CA ASN A 110 22.37 -11.86 -4.34
C ASN A 110 22.86 -10.62 -5.09
N ARG A 111 22.05 -10.09 -6.03
CA ARG A 111 22.33 -8.88 -6.79
C ARG A 111 21.61 -7.65 -6.24
N ILE A 112 20.83 -7.80 -5.18
CA ILE A 112 20.09 -6.73 -4.52
C ILE A 112 20.85 -6.26 -3.27
N ASP A 113 21.18 -4.97 -3.24
CA ASP A 113 21.92 -4.32 -2.16
C ASP A 113 21.04 -3.96 -0.95
N LEU A 114 19.74 -3.71 -1.18
CA LEU A 114 18.80 -3.26 -0.16
C LEU A 114 17.36 -3.64 -0.50
N ILE A 115 16.63 -4.16 0.49
CA ILE A 115 15.18 -4.32 0.44
C ILE A 115 14.53 -3.10 1.09
N LEU A 116 13.67 -2.40 0.35
CA LEU A 116 12.86 -1.29 0.82
C LEU A 116 11.47 -1.84 1.23
N CYS A 117 11.24 -1.90 2.54
CA CYS A 117 10.08 -2.55 3.11
C CYS A 117 8.96 -1.55 3.38
N ARG A 118 7.83 -1.70 2.68
CA ARG A 118 6.64 -0.84 2.87
C ARG A 118 5.85 -1.18 4.13
N THR A 119 5.98 -2.42 4.61
CA THR A 119 5.31 -2.94 5.81
C THR A 119 6.32 -3.66 6.70
N LYS A 120 5.98 -3.83 7.97
CA LYS A 120 6.79 -4.58 8.94
C LYS A 120 6.83 -6.06 8.61
N GLU A 121 5.76 -6.60 8.04
CA GLU A 121 5.76 -7.98 7.56
C GLU A 121 6.77 -8.20 6.42
N VAL A 122 6.86 -7.27 5.47
CA VAL A 122 7.88 -7.35 4.41
C VAL A 122 9.29 -7.26 5.00
N GLU A 123 9.50 -6.39 6.00
CA GLU A 123 10.78 -6.31 6.72
C GLU A 123 11.13 -7.62 7.43
N ARG A 124 10.17 -8.23 8.14
CA ARG A 124 10.34 -9.52 8.83
C ARG A 124 10.73 -10.62 7.85
N ILE A 125 9.95 -10.80 6.78
CA ILE A 125 10.17 -11.87 5.77
C ILE A 125 11.58 -11.77 5.17
N PHE A 126 12.00 -10.59 4.74
CA PHE A 126 13.29 -10.44 4.07
C PHE A 126 14.48 -10.42 5.03
N ASN A 127 14.30 -10.01 6.29
CA ASN A 127 15.31 -10.19 7.34
C ASN A 127 15.56 -11.66 7.64
N GLU A 128 14.51 -12.49 7.68
CA GLU A 128 14.64 -13.95 7.87
C GLU A 128 15.39 -14.63 6.72
N LEU A 129 15.38 -14.04 5.53
CA LEU A 129 16.19 -14.46 4.38
C LEU A 129 17.64 -13.94 4.42
N GLY A 130 18.03 -13.20 5.48
CA GLY A 130 19.36 -12.63 5.63
C GLY A 130 19.62 -11.39 4.75
N MET A 131 18.57 -10.78 4.20
CA MET A 131 18.70 -9.59 3.37
C MET A 131 18.89 -8.33 4.21
N ARG A 132 19.65 -7.36 3.70
CA ARG A 132 19.66 -6.01 4.27
C ARG A 132 18.33 -5.33 3.97
N THR A 133 17.61 -4.94 5.01
CA THR A 133 16.30 -4.27 4.90
C THR A 133 16.37 -2.82 5.37
N TYR A 134 15.43 -2.00 4.87
CA TYR A 134 15.13 -0.67 5.37
C TYR A 134 13.62 -0.50 5.39
N PHE A 135 13.03 -0.27 6.57
CA PHE A 135 11.62 0.07 6.68
C PHE A 135 11.35 1.46 6.11
N LEU A 136 10.87 1.49 4.88
CA LEU A 136 10.48 2.69 4.17
C LEU A 136 9.17 3.27 4.71
N GLY A 137 8.25 2.40 5.17
CA GLY A 137 6.84 2.76 5.25
C GLY A 137 6.28 3.08 3.85
N PHE A 138 5.03 3.52 3.74
CA PHE A 138 4.47 3.96 2.46
C PHE A 138 3.15 4.74 2.59
N THR A 139 2.60 5.19 1.47
CA THR A 139 1.29 5.86 1.38
C THR A 139 0.63 5.58 0.03
N SER A 140 -0.67 5.86 -0.07
CA SER A 140 -1.42 5.93 -1.34
C SER A 140 -1.76 7.37 -1.73
N LEU A 141 -2.41 7.52 -2.89
CA LEU A 141 -3.10 8.75 -3.30
C LEU A 141 -4.10 9.19 -2.22
N ASP A 142 -4.25 10.50 -2.10
CA ASP A 142 -5.26 11.08 -1.22
C ASP A 142 -6.59 11.11 -1.96
N CYS A 143 -7.53 10.28 -1.55
CA CYS A 143 -8.84 10.17 -2.16
C CYS A 143 -9.89 11.03 -1.44
N PHE A 144 -9.52 11.81 -0.42
CA PHE A 144 -10.48 12.58 0.37
C PHE A 144 -11.25 13.61 -0.45
N ARG A 145 -12.57 13.64 -0.26
CA ARG A 145 -13.47 14.67 -0.79
C ARG A 145 -14.21 15.35 0.35
N SER A 146 -13.99 16.66 0.51
CA SER A 146 -14.62 17.46 1.56
C SER A 146 -16.12 17.69 1.34
N ASP A 147 -16.58 17.55 0.10
CA ASP A 147 -17.98 17.71 -0.31
C ASP A 147 -18.80 16.42 -0.23
N ALA A 148 -18.15 15.27 -0.01
CA ALA A 148 -18.81 13.98 0.01
C ALA A 148 -19.55 13.72 1.34
N ILE A 149 -20.74 13.12 1.24
CA ILE A 149 -21.57 12.74 2.39
C ILE A 149 -21.53 11.21 2.53
N LYS A 150 -21.12 10.73 3.71
CA LYS A 150 -21.10 9.29 4.02
C LYS A 150 -22.53 8.75 4.11
N LYS A 151 -22.82 7.68 3.39
CA LYS A 151 -24.04 6.88 3.46
C LYS A 151 -23.88 5.85 4.57
N ALA A 152 -24.65 5.98 5.64
CA ALA A 152 -24.51 5.15 6.83
C ALA A 152 -24.82 3.67 6.58
N ASP A 153 -25.62 3.39 5.55
CA ASP A 153 -26.06 2.06 5.12
C ASP A 153 -25.30 1.52 3.89
N GLN A 154 -24.11 2.07 3.59
CA GLN A 154 -23.29 1.64 2.45
C GLN A 154 -21.90 1.15 2.88
N TYR A 155 -21.59 -0.07 2.45
CA TYR A 155 -20.29 -0.73 2.59
C TYR A 155 -19.64 -0.86 1.22
N LEU A 156 -18.31 -0.71 1.16
CA LEU A 156 -17.54 -0.87 -0.07
C LEU A 156 -16.52 -2.00 0.05
N HIS A 157 -16.41 -2.81 -1.00
CA HIS A 157 -15.29 -3.72 -1.21
C HIS A 157 -14.65 -3.45 -2.58
N LEU A 158 -13.52 -2.74 -2.58
CA LEU A 158 -12.71 -2.47 -3.76
C LEU A 158 -11.72 -3.61 -4.01
N ALA A 159 -12.17 -4.66 -4.71
CA ALA A 159 -11.37 -5.85 -4.98
C ALA A 159 -10.42 -5.68 -6.18
N GLY A 160 -10.80 -4.84 -7.15
CA GLY A 160 -10.07 -4.75 -8.42
C GLY A 160 -10.00 -6.10 -9.13
N ASN A 161 -8.79 -6.54 -9.49
CA ASN A 161 -8.56 -7.82 -10.18
C ASN A 161 -7.93 -8.91 -9.30
N SER A 162 -7.54 -8.59 -8.06
CA SER A 162 -6.77 -9.52 -7.23
C SER A 162 -7.64 -10.70 -6.73
N PRO A 163 -7.13 -11.95 -6.74
CA PRO A 163 -7.80 -13.09 -6.13
C PRO A 163 -7.74 -13.06 -4.59
N LEU A 164 -6.81 -12.30 -4.01
CA LEU A 164 -6.45 -12.39 -2.60
C LEU A 164 -7.23 -11.40 -1.71
N LYS A 165 -8.22 -10.67 -2.25
CA LYS A 165 -8.95 -9.62 -1.50
C LYS A 165 -10.03 -10.15 -0.54
N GLY A 166 -10.18 -11.46 -0.41
CA GLY A 166 -11.22 -12.07 0.43
C GLY A 166 -12.65 -11.94 -0.13
N THR A 167 -12.81 -11.52 -1.39
CA THR A 167 -14.11 -11.21 -2.02
C THR A 167 -15.11 -12.36 -1.91
N ALA A 168 -14.67 -13.61 -2.04
CA ALA A 168 -15.55 -14.77 -1.95
C ALA A 168 -16.19 -14.92 -0.56
N ALA A 169 -15.41 -14.71 0.51
CA ALA A 169 -15.89 -14.79 1.89
C ALA A 169 -16.86 -13.64 2.20
N ILE A 170 -16.55 -12.42 1.76
CA ILE A 170 -17.41 -11.23 1.90
C ILE A 170 -18.76 -11.48 1.23
N VAL A 171 -18.76 -11.85 -0.06
CA VAL A 171 -19.99 -12.03 -0.83
C VAL A 171 -20.83 -13.19 -0.27
N LYS A 172 -20.19 -14.28 0.15
CA LYS A 172 -20.89 -15.39 0.82
C LYS A 172 -21.60 -14.92 2.09
N THR A 173 -20.95 -14.07 2.89
CA THR A 173 -21.53 -13.50 4.11
C THR A 173 -22.76 -12.63 3.81
N TRP A 174 -22.64 -11.72 2.83
CA TRP A 174 -23.74 -10.83 2.46
C TRP A 174 -24.94 -11.57 1.85
N LYS A 175 -24.69 -12.63 1.06
CA LYS A 175 -25.75 -13.46 0.50
C LYS A 175 -26.55 -14.20 1.59
N ALA A 176 -25.88 -14.62 2.66
CA ALA A 176 -26.52 -15.27 3.80
C ALA A 176 -27.31 -14.29 4.67
N ASN A 177 -26.96 -13.00 4.65
CA ASN A 177 -27.51 -11.96 5.52
C ASN A 177 -28.17 -10.83 4.70
N LYS A 178 -29.37 -11.08 4.14
CA LYS A 178 -30.06 -10.12 3.25
C LYS A 178 -30.44 -8.79 3.92
N ASN A 179 -30.50 -8.75 5.24
CA ASN A 179 -30.79 -7.54 6.02
C ASN A 179 -29.54 -6.69 6.29
N PHE A 180 -28.35 -7.13 5.87
CA PHE A 180 -27.14 -6.32 5.98
C PHE A 180 -27.23 -5.08 5.10
N PRO A 181 -26.50 -4.00 5.45
CA PRO A 181 -26.37 -2.80 4.63
C PRO A 181 -25.95 -3.11 3.19
N LEU A 182 -26.15 -2.14 2.29
CA LEU A 182 -25.77 -2.30 0.89
C LEU A 182 -24.27 -2.53 0.78
N LEU A 183 -23.87 -3.64 0.15
CA LEU A 183 -22.47 -3.88 -0.24
C LEU A 183 -22.27 -3.51 -1.70
N VAL A 184 -21.47 -2.48 -1.95
CA VAL A 184 -20.92 -2.17 -3.27
C VAL A 184 -19.63 -2.97 -3.43
N VAL A 185 -19.56 -3.81 -4.46
CA VAL A 185 -18.35 -4.54 -4.83
C VAL A 185 -17.84 -4.01 -6.16
N ILE A 186 -16.60 -3.52 -6.18
CA ILE A 186 -15.92 -3.07 -7.41
C ILE A 186 -14.86 -4.11 -7.76
N SER A 187 -15.08 -4.86 -8.83
CA SER A 187 -14.16 -5.91 -9.26
C SER A 187 -14.22 -6.14 -10.76
N LYS A 188 -13.06 -6.33 -11.39
CA LYS A 188 -12.97 -6.78 -12.79
C LYS A 188 -13.32 -8.26 -12.95
N ARG A 189 -13.39 -9.02 -11.85
CA ARG A 189 -13.74 -10.44 -11.87
C ARG A 189 -15.23 -10.60 -12.12
N THR A 190 -15.60 -11.73 -12.73
CA THR A 190 -17.01 -12.08 -12.94
C THR A 190 -17.72 -12.20 -11.59
N PRO A 191 -18.91 -11.60 -11.41
CA PRO A 191 -19.71 -11.79 -10.22
C PRO A 191 -20.11 -13.27 -10.06
N PRO A 192 -20.44 -13.72 -8.84
CA PRO A 192 -21.08 -15.02 -8.65
C PRO A 192 -22.37 -15.14 -9.46
N ALA A 193 -22.74 -16.37 -9.84
CA ALA A 193 -23.93 -16.65 -10.67
C ALA A 193 -25.25 -16.09 -10.09
N SER A 194 -25.31 -15.90 -8.77
CA SER A 194 -26.40 -15.19 -8.10
C SER A 194 -25.86 -14.21 -7.07
N ILE A 195 -26.42 -13.00 -7.07
CA ILE A 195 -26.22 -11.98 -6.03
C ILE A 195 -27.58 -11.59 -5.47
N THR A 196 -27.61 -11.18 -4.21
CA THR A 196 -28.82 -10.71 -3.51
C THR A 196 -29.00 -9.21 -3.70
N SER A 197 -30.19 -8.68 -3.43
CA SER A 197 -30.53 -7.25 -3.62
C SER A 197 -29.69 -6.29 -2.78
N ASN A 198 -29.13 -6.75 -1.66
CA ASN A 198 -28.20 -5.99 -0.82
C ASN A 198 -26.74 -6.04 -1.32
N ILE A 199 -26.50 -6.51 -2.54
CA ILE A 199 -25.17 -6.52 -3.18
C ILE A 199 -25.28 -5.83 -4.53
N LYS A 200 -24.51 -4.75 -4.71
CA LYS A 200 -24.32 -4.06 -5.99
C LYS A 200 -22.95 -4.38 -6.55
N TRP A 201 -22.89 -5.07 -7.69
CA TRP A 201 -21.63 -5.42 -8.34
C TRP A 201 -21.31 -4.46 -9.49
N LYS A 202 -20.16 -3.76 -9.40
CA LYS A 202 -19.60 -2.95 -10.48
C LYS A 202 -18.48 -3.74 -11.17
N GLY A 203 -18.85 -4.42 -12.26
CA GLY A 203 -17.97 -5.30 -13.05
C GLY A 203 -17.21 -4.61 -14.18
N ARG A 204 -17.61 -3.38 -14.53
CA ARG A 204 -17.00 -2.59 -15.60
C ARG A 204 -15.85 -1.75 -15.06
N TYR A 205 -15.04 -1.22 -15.96
CA TYR A 205 -14.14 -0.12 -15.59
C TYR A 205 -14.97 1.01 -14.97
N VAL A 206 -14.53 1.49 -13.81
CA VAL A 206 -15.15 2.58 -13.07
C VAL A 206 -14.24 3.78 -13.27
N GLU A 207 -14.80 4.86 -13.81
CA GLU A 207 -14.07 6.11 -14.02
C GLU A 207 -13.60 6.70 -12.68
N ARG A 208 -12.59 7.56 -12.72
CA ARG A 208 -11.94 8.06 -11.50
C ARG A 208 -12.92 8.80 -10.60
N GLU A 209 -13.79 9.63 -11.17
CA GLU A 209 -14.77 10.42 -10.43
C GLU A 209 -15.81 9.52 -9.75
N GLU A 210 -16.34 8.53 -10.47
CA GLU A 210 -17.28 7.55 -9.90
C GLU A 210 -16.62 6.71 -8.80
N LEU A 211 -15.35 6.32 -8.98
CA LEU A 211 -14.58 5.62 -7.95
C LEU A 211 -14.39 6.48 -6.71
N LEU A 212 -14.10 7.77 -6.87
CA LEU A 212 -13.98 8.71 -5.75
C LEU A 212 -15.32 8.89 -5.03
N ASP A 213 -16.44 8.91 -5.76
CA ASP A 213 -17.78 8.92 -5.14
C ASP A 213 -18.00 7.65 -4.32
N ASP A 214 -17.76 6.45 -4.87
CA ASP A 214 -17.92 5.20 -4.12
C ASP A 214 -17.02 5.16 -2.88
N LEU A 215 -15.76 5.57 -2.99
CA LEU A 215 -14.80 5.61 -1.88
C LEU A 215 -15.25 6.56 -0.77
N ASN A 216 -15.69 7.77 -1.13
CA ASN A 216 -16.02 8.81 -0.16
C ASN A 216 -17.44 8.72 0.37
N GLU A 217 -18.39 8.17 -0.37
CA GLU A 217 -19.76 7.98 0.11
C GLU A 217 -19.90 6.74 1.00
N SER A 218 -19.02 5.75 0.88
CA SER A 218 -19.13 4.53 1.69
C SER A 218 -18.62 4.76 3.11
N LEU A 219 -19.48 4.48 4.11
CA LEU A 219 -19.12 4.61 5.52
C LEU A 219 -18.05 3.58 5.91
N VAL A 220 -18.25 2.33 5.51
CA VAL A 220 -17.37 1.21 5.88
C VAL A 220 -16.73 0.59 4.64
N HIS A 221 -15.43 0.34 4.70
CA HIS A 221 -14.67 -0.36 3.67
C HIS A 221 -14.23 -1.71 4.18
N LEU A 222 -14.56 -2.76 3.44
CA LEU A 222 -14.17 -4.14 3.73
C LEU A 222 -12.87 -4.46 3.00
N CYS A 223 -11.79 -4.43 3.75
CA CYS A 223 -10.43 -4.66 3.29
C CYS A 223 -9.88 -6.00 3.82
N LEU A 224 -10.60 -7.08 3.56
CA LEU A 224 -10.32 -8.42 4.10
C LEU A 224 -9.36 -9.22 3.20
N SER A 225 -8.25 -8.62 2.79
CA SER A 225 -7.25 -9.34 2.01
C SER A 225 -6.65 -10.49 2.82
N GLU A 226 -6.23 -11.54 2.11
CA GLU A 226 -5.50 -12.67 2.70
C GLU A 226 -4.05 -12.28 2.98
N THR A 227 -3.47 -11.42 2.15
CA THR A 227 -2.15 -10.81 2.33
C THR A 227 -2.03 -9.60 1.40
N GLU A 228 -1.04 -8.74 1.63
CA GLU A 228 -0.67 -7.62 0.76
C GLU A 228 0.84 -7.37 0.83
N GLY A 229 1.46 -6.88 -0.24
CA GLY A 229 2.78 -6.26 -0.14
C GLY A 229 2.76 -4.83 0.46
N PHE A 230 1.66 -4.11 0.31
CA PHE A 230 1.38 -2.85 1.02
C PHE A 230 -0.10 -2.73 1.37
N GLY A 231 -1.00 -2.72 0.38
CA GLY A 231 -2.44 -2.55 0.63
C GLY A 231 -2.98 -1.18 0.25
N HIS A 232 -2.76 -0.75 -1.00
CA HIS A 232 -3.16 0.59 -1.46
C HIS A 232 -4.62 0.94 -1.14
N TYR A 233 -5.55 0.02 -1.38
CA TYR A 233 -6.98 0.22 -1.13
C TYR A 233 -7.35 0.37 0.36
N ILE A 234 -6.54 -0.17 1.28
CA ILE A 234 -6.67 0.09 2.72
C ILE A 234 -6.31 1.56 2.99
N SER A 235 -5.13 1.97 2.50
CA SER A 235 -4.66 3.35 2.67
C SER A 235 -5.55 4.38 1.96
N GLU A 236 -6.15 4.06 0.81
CA GLU A 236 -7.10 4.93 0.12
C GLU A 236 -8.41 5.05 0.91
N ALA A 237 -8.93 3.95 1.45
CA ALA A 237 -10.10 3.98 2.34
C ALA A 237 -9.85 4.83 3.60
N MET A 238 -8.68 4.68 4.22
CA MET A 238 -8.24 5.52 5.34
C MET A 238 -8.18 6.99 4.93
N SER A 239 -7.66 7.29 3.75
CA SER A 239 -7.60 8.67 3.24
C SER A 239 -8.98 9.31 3.13
N CYS A 240 -10.04 8.54 2.85
CA CYS A 240 -11.41 9.05 2.77
C CYS A 240 -12.07 9.30 4.13
N GLY A 241 -11.36 9.08 5.25
CA GLY A 241 -11.94 9.16 6.60
C GLY A 241 -13.06 8.12 6.83
N SER A 242 -13.01 7.01 6.10
CA SER A 242 -13.96 5.91 6.28
C SER A 242 -13.50 4.97 7.39
N ILE A 243 -14.43 4.17 7.89
CA ILE A 243 -14.12 3.02 8.71
C ILE A 243 -13.54 1.95 7.81
N VAL A 244 -12.44 1.33 8.24
CA VAL A 244 -11.74 0.32 7.46
C VAL A 244 -11.66 -0.95 8.27
N VAL A 245 -12.30 -2.00 7.79
CA VAL A 245 -12.33 -3.32 8.42
C VAL A 245 -11.34 -4.21 7.68
N THR A 246 -10.37 -4.76 8.41
CA THR A 246 -9.30 -5.58 7.82
C THR A 246 -9.25 -6.97 8.44
N THR A 247 -8.57 -7.90 7.77
CA THR A 247 -8.15 -9.17 8.38
C THR A 247 -7.18 -8.86 9.52
N ASP A 248 -7.37 -9.48 10.69
CA ASP A 248 -6.44 -9.38 11.83
C ASP A 248 -5.18 -10.21 11.59
N ALA A 249 -4.39 -9.80 10.60
CA ALA A 249 -3.15 -10.46 10.25
C ALA A 249 -2.22 -9.49 9.52
N PRO A 250 -0.90 -9.75 9.57
CA PRO A 250 0.06 -8.92 8.87
C PRO A 250 -0.06 -9.05 7.32
N PRO A 251 0.18 -7.96 6.57
CA PRO A 251 0.38 -6.59 7.08
C PRO A 251 -0.92 -5.79 7.27
N MET A 252 -2.09 -6.37 6.99
CA MET A 252 -3.36 -5.63 7.00
C MET A 252 -3.66 -4.97 8.36
N ASN A 253 -3.36 -5.65 9.46
CA ASN A 253 -3.55 -5.11 10.81
C ASN A 253 -2.49 -4.07 11.23
N GLU A 254 -1.42 -3.87 10.44
CA GLU A 254 -0.47 -2.77 10.67
C GLU A 254 -1.12 -1.41 10.38
N PHE A 255 -2.19 -1.37 9.58
CA PHE A 255 -2.88 -0.14 9.19
C PHE A 255 -3.93 0.29 10.21
N ILE A 256 -4.56 -0.64 10.91
CA ILE A 256 -5.75 -0.39 11.73
C ILE A 256 -5.45 -0.73 13.19
N GLU A 257 -5.41 0.30 14.04
CA GLU A 257 -5.07 0.14 15.46
C GLU A 257 -6.27 -0.26 16.32
N ASP A 258 -7.49 0.07 15.88
CA ASP A 258 -8.71 -0.25 16.62
C ASP A 258 -9.15 -1.69 16.32
N SER A 259 -8.96 -2.57 17.31
CA SER A 259 -9.29 -4.00 17.23
C SER A 259 -10.77 -4.28 16.97
N ARG A 260 -11.67 -3.31 17.20
CA ARG A 260 -13.08 -3.45 16.84
C ARG A 260 -13.30 -3.59 15.34
N PHE A 261 -12.33 -3.22 14.50
CA PHE A 261 -12.38 -3.34 13.04
C PHE A 261 -11.42 -4.40 12.48
N LEU A 262 -10.90 -5.29 13.32
CA LEU A 262 -10.06 -6.41 12.92
C LEU A 262 -10.87 -7.72 12.92
N VAL A 263 -10.95 -8.40 11.77
CA VAL A 263 -11.64 -9.69 11.61
C VAL A 263 -10.65 -10.83 11.82
N PRO A 264 -10.88 -11.72 12.80
CA PRO A 264 -9.99 -12.85 13.01
C PRO A 264 -9.97 -13.79 11.80
N TYR A 265 -8.78 -14.26 11.43
CA TYR A 265 -8.60 -15.29 10.41
C TYR A 265 -8.88 -16.69 10.99
N GLN A 266 -9.30 -17.61 10.13
CA GLN A 266 -9.62 -18.99 10.48
C GLN A 266 -8.52 -19.96 10.05
N SER A 267 -7.79 -19.65 8.96
CA SER A 267 -6.78 -20.55 8.42
C SER A 267 -5.65 -19.78 7.76
N VAL A 268 -4.50 -20.44 7.64
CA VAL A 268 -3.31 -19.90 6.97
C VAL A 268 -2.85 -20.81 5.84
N LYS A 269 -2.21 -20.23 4.82
CA LYS A 269 -1.56 -20.96 3.73
C LYS A 269 -0.32 -20.19 3.27
N ALA A 270 0.80 -20.86 3.03
CA ALA A 270 1.95 -20.23 2.39
C ALA A 270 1.64 -19.90 0.91
N GLU A 271 2.13 -18.77 0.42
CA GLU A 271 2.04 -18.33 -0.98
C GLU A 271 3.25 -17.43 -1.32
N GLY A 272 4.09 -17.87 -2.27
CA GLY A 272 5.39 -17.22 -2.49
C GLY A 272 6.23 -17.23 -1.20
N LEU A 273 6.66 -16.05 -0.77
CA LEU A 273 7.32 -15.81 0.52
C LEU A 273 6.35 -15.31 1.61
N ALA A 274 5.07 -15.09 1.28
CA ALA A 274 4.06 -14.60 2.20
C ALA A 274 3.26 -15.74 2.87
N THR A 275 2.52 -15.36 3.90
CA THR A 275 1.43 -16.15 4.45
C THR A 275 0.09 -15.51 4.08
N LEU A 276 -0.82 -16.32 3.56
CA LEU A 276 -2.23 -15.97 3.32
C LEU A 276 -3.05 -16.28 4.57
N TYR A 277 -3.79 -15.30 5.06
CA TYR A 277 -4.66 -15.39 6.23
C TYR A 277 -6.13 -15.29 5.81
N ARG A 278 -6.86 -16.40 5.90
CA ARG A 278 -8.23 -16.48 5.40
C ARG A 278 -9.25 -16.27 6.51
N VAL A 279 -10.09 -15.25 6.35
CA VAL A 279 -11.29 -15.06 7.16
C VAL A 279 -12.42 -16.00 6.75
N SER A 280 -13.32 -16.28 7.68
CA SER A 280 -14.51 -17.09 7.45
C SER A 280 -15.75 -16.21 7.28
N SER A 281 -16.80 -16.69 6.63
CA SER A 281 -18.06 -15.94 6.58
C SER A 281 -18.65 -15.69 7.97
N ARG A 282 -18.43 -16.60 8.92
CA ARG A 282 -18.89 -16.46 10.29
C ARG A 282 -18.17 -15.31 11.01
N SER A 283 -16.84 -15.26 10.92
CA SER A 283 -16.05 -14.20 11.56
C SER A 283 -16.33 -12.83 10.95
N ILE A 284 -16.61 -12.77 9.65
CA ILE A 284 -17.10 -11.54 9.02
C ILE A 284 -18.46 -11.16 9.60
N GLU A 285 -19.42 -12.08 9.63
CA GLU A 285 -20.77 -11.81 10.13
C GLU A 285 -20.76 -11.28 11.57
N GLU A 286 -20.04 -11.96 12.47
CA GLU A 286 -19.88 -11.56 13.87
C GLU A 286 -19.32 -10.12 13.95
N LYS A 287 -18.26 -9.82 13.20
CA LYS A 287 -17.67 -8.47 13.17
C LYS A 287 -18.62 -7.40 12.64
N ILE A 288 -19.39 -7.69 11.60
CA ILE A 288 -20.35 -6.73 11.05
C ILE A 288 -21.49 -6.44 12.04
N ARG A 289 -21.94 -7.45 12.78
CA ARG A 289 -22.94 -7.27 13.84
C ARG A 289 -22.39 -6.43 14.99
N GLU A 290 -21.16 -6.68 15.43
CA GLU A 290 -20.50 -5.85 16.45
C GLU A 290 -20.38 -4.38 16.01
N ILE A 291 -19.98 -4.13 14.76
CA ILE A 291 -19.87 -2.76 14.21
C ILE A 291 -21.24 -2.07 14.19
N ALA A 292 -22.33 -2.82 13.94
CA ALA A 292 -23.68 -2.26 13.90
C ALA A 292 -24.18 -1.78 15.28
N GLU A 293 -23.60 -2.26 16.38
CA GLU A 293 -23.92 -1.83 17.74
C GLU A 293 -23.16 -0.57 18.17
N LEU A 294 -22.17 -0.13 17.39
CA LEU A 294 -21.40 1.09 17.69
C LEU A 294 -22.24 2.34 17.42
N SER A 295 -22.06 3.35 18.27
CA SER A 295 -22.70 4.65 18.09
C SER A 295 -22.15 5.42 16.88
N SER A 296 -22.93 6.37 16.36
CA SER A 296 -22.47 7.24 15.27
C SER A 296 -21.19 8.00 15.62
N ASP A 297 -21.01 8.37 16.88
CA ASP A 297 -19.84 9.12 17.36
C ASP A 297 -18.60 8.23 17.39
N GLU A 298 -18.72 6.97 17.81
CA GLU A 298 -17.63 5.99 17.75
C GLU A 298 -17.20 5.69 16.31
N LEU A 299 -18.18 5.49 15.43
CA LEU A 299 -17.96 5.27 13.99
C LEU A 299 -17.26 6.47 13.34
N LYS A 300 -17.70 7.70 13.67
CA LYS A 300 -17.07 8.93 13.21
C LYS A 300 -15.64 9.10 13.74
N ALA A 301 -15.42 8.83 15.02
CA ALA A 301 -14.10 8.92 15.64
C ALA A 301 -13.12 7.92 15.00
N ALA A 302 -13.58 6.70 14.69
CA ALA A 302 -12.77 5.70 13.99
C ALA A 302 -12.38 6.15 12.57
N GLY A 303 -13.32 6.73 11.81
CA GLY A 303 -13.04 7.29 10.50
C GLY A 303 -12.02 8.44 10.54
N GLU A 304 -12.15 9.35 11.51
CA GLU A 304 -11.19 10.46 11.71
C GLU A 304 -9.80 9.93 12.09
N ALA A 305 -9.71 8.94 12.97
CA ALA A 305 -8.44 8.32 13.34
C ALA A 305 -7.75 7.69 12.12
N ASN A 306 -8.49 7.01 11.26
CA ASN A 306 -7.97 6.46 10.00
C ASN A 306 -7.44 7.57 9.08
N ARG A 307 -8.15 8.69 8.96
CA ARG A 307 -7.70 9.86 8.18
C ARG A 307 -6.40 10.43 8.72
N GLN A 308 -6.31 10.64 10.04
CA GLN A 308 -5.10 11.17 10.67
C GLN A 308 -3.91 10.24 10.47
N ARG A 309 -4.10 8.93 10.65
CA ARG A 309 -3.05 7.94 10.41
C ARG A 309 -2.56 7.96 8.95
N TYR A 310 -3.45 8.06 7.98
CA TYR A 310 -3.08 8.24 6.57
C TYR A 310 -2.19 9.48 6.36
N LEU A 311 -2.57 10.62 6.94
CA LEU A 311 -1.82 11.88 6.82
C LEU A 311 -0.42 11.75 7.46
N GLU A 312 -0.31 11.04 8.58
CA GLU A 312 0.97 10.75 9.23
C GLU A 312 1.86 9.85 8.36
N MET A 313 1.31 8.77 7.81
CA MET A 313 2.04 7.88 6.88
C MET A 313 2.58 8.67 5.67
N LYS A 314 1.74 9.51 5.06
CA LYS A 314 2.14 10.38 3.93
C LYS A 314 3.25 11.36 4.32
N LYS A 315 3.16 11.95 5.51
CA LYS A 315 4.19 12.87 6.04
C LYS A 315 5.50 12.14 6.35
N ASN A 316 5.43 10.93 6.90
CA ASN A 316 6.59 10.14 7.27
C ASN A 316 7.37 9.69 6.03
N LEU A 317 6.69 9.25 4.96
CA LEU A 317 7.35 8.92 3.70
C LEU A 317 8.11 10.13 3.15
N LYS A 318 7.49 11.33 3.14
CA LYS A 318 8.15 12.57 2.69
C LYS A 318 9.37 12.96 3.52
N ARG A 319 9.40 12.61 4.82
CA ARG A 319 10.53 12.90 5.74
C ARG A 319 11.68 11.92 5.57
N ILE A 320 11.39 10.63 5.39
CA ILE A 320 12.39 9.58 5.16
C ILE A 320 13.19 9.87 3.89
N SER A 321 12.57 10.51 2.90
CA SER A 321 13.26 10.92 1.68
C SER A 321 14.19 12.13 1.88
N GLY A 322 14.04 12.91 2.95
CA GLY A 322 14.77 14.17 3.20
C GLY A 322 15.96 14.10 4.16
N CYS A 323 16.52 12.90 4.37
CA CYS A 323 17.76 12.68 5.14
C CYS A 323 18.85 12.12 4.23
#